data_AF-A0A5J9TU87-F1
#
_entry.id   AF-A0A5J9TU87-F1
#
_cell.length_a   1.000
_cell.length_b   1.000
_cell.length_c   1.000
_cell.angle_alpha   90.00
_cell.angle_beta   90.00
_cell.angle_gamma   90.00
#
_symmetry.space_group_name_H-M   'P 1'
#
loop_
_entity.id
_entity.type
_entity.pdbx_description
1 polymer ?
#
loop_
_entity_poly.entity_id
_entity_poly.type
_entity_poly.pdbx_seq_one_letter_code
_entity_poly.pdbx_strand_id
1 'polypeptide(L)'
;MESFKLSVLCLISFLLLAAVAEVAGDELTTFIVHVQPQGNHPFAELCGNGSLDGVDVKGKIVLCVLGSGPGRNISRILKGAVVASAGAVTVIPESMLNYPSISVTFQQTWNWSTPIIVQRTVKNVGEVPSAYYAAVDLLDDDVIVGVYPHELLFTEANQEQSFKVIVWPRQNGGKVIQGALRWVSDMHT
;
A
#
# COMPACT_ATOMS: atom_id res chain seq x y z
N MET A 1 10.59 -39.08 25.80
CA MET A 1 10.77 -37.75 25.19
C MET A 1 10.18 -37.86 23.80
N GLU A 2 8.89 -37.54 23.71
CA GLU A 2 8.03 -37.85 22.58
C GLU A 2 8.46 -37.03 21.34
N SER A 3 8.83 -37.74 20.28
CA SER A 3 9.12 -37.18 18.97
C SER A 3 7.82 -36.67 18.36
N PHE A 4 7.63 -35.35 18.33
CA PHE A 4 6.56 -34.71 17.56
C PHE A 4 6.72 -35.05 16.08
N LYS A 5 6.02 -36.08 15.61
CA LYS A 5 5.86 -36.39 14.19
C LYS A 5 4.98 -35.29 13.58
N LEU A 6 5.61 -34.29 12.96
CA LEU A 6 4.91 -33.41 12.02
C LEU A 6 4.37 -34.30 10.90
N SER A 7 3.05 -34.48 10.87
CA SER A 7 2.37 -35.20 9.80
C SER A 7 2.66 -34.53 8.47
N VAL A 8 2.98 -35.32 7.44
CA VAL A 8 3.24 -34.85 6.07
C VAL A 8 2.05 -34.01 5.53
N LEU A 9 0.83 -34.28 5.99
CA LEU A 9 -0.38 -33.47 5.71
C LEU A 9 -0.30 -32.02 6.24
N CYS A 10 0.45 -31.78 7.33
CA CYS A 10 0.63 -30.45 7.91
C CYS A 10 1.60 -29.61 7.05
N LEU A 11 2.68 -30.23 6.56
CA LEU A 11 3.60 -29.61 5.60
C LEU A 11 2.93 -29.32 4.26
N ILE A 12 2.06 -30.22 3.79
CA ILE A 12 1.30 -30.01 2.55
C ILE A 12 0.29 -28.85 2.70
N SER A 13 -0.31 -28.67 3.88
CA SER A 13 -1.19 -27.52 4.15
C SER A 13 -0.43 -26.20 4.21
N PHE A 14 0.78 -26.19 4.80
CA PHE A 14 1.67 -25.03 4.77
C PHE A 14 2.20 -24.71 3.36
N LEU A 15 2.52 -25.75 2.56
CA LEU A 15 2.96 -25.60 1.17
C LEU A 15 1.85 -25.15 0.23
N LEU A 16 0.60 -25.60 0.42
CA LEU A 16 -0.54 -25.09 -0.34
C LEU A 16 -0.88 -23.63 0.00
N LEU A 17 -0.64 -23.18 1.24
CA LEU A 17 -0.80 -21.78 1.61
C LEU A 17 0.25 -20.87 0.96
N ALA A 18 1.45 -21.38 0.70
CA ALA A 18 2.50 -20.65 0.00
C ALA A 18 2.22 -20.49 -1.52
N ALA A 19 1.35 -21.33 -2.10
CA ALA A 19 1.09 -21.36 -3.54
C ALA A 19 -0.02 -20.41 -4.02
N VAL A 20 -0.60 -19.56 -3.15
CA VAL A 20 -1.61 -18.57 -3.53
C VAL A 20 -1.18 -17.16 -3.14
N ALA A 21 -0.15 -16.64 -3.80
CA ALA A 21 0.08 -15.19 -3.88
C ALA A 21 1.03 -14.77 -5.00
N GLU A 22 0.92 -15.36 -6.20
CA GLU A 22 1.31 -14.65 -7.43
C GLU A 22 0.05 -14.03 -8.04
N VAL A 23 -0.47 -12.98 -7.38
CA VAL A 23 -1.14 -11.95 -8.16
C VAL A 23 0.01 -11.22 -8.86
N ALA A 24 0.14 -11.47 -10.16
CA ALA A 24 0.79 -10.55 -11.07
C ALA A 24 0.02 -9.23 -11.00
N GLY A 25 0.35 -8.42 -9.99
CA GLY A 25 0.00 -7.03 -9.94
C GLY A 25 0.86 -6.38 -11.00
N ASP A 26 0.23 -5.94 -12.08
CA ASP A 26 0.81 -4.99 -13.02
C ASP A 26 1.60 -3.98 -12.20
N GLU A 27 2.90 -3.85 -12.45
CA GLU A 27 3.76 -2.92 -11.72
C GLU A 27 3.33 -1.51 -12.12
N LEU A 28 2.24 -1.04 -11.50
CA LEU A 28 1.68 0.28 -11.69
C LEU A 28 2.65 1.26 -11.07
N THR A 29 3.68 1.62 -11.82
CA THR A 29 4.57 2.75 -11.56
C THR A 29 3.74 4.02 -11.67
N THR A 30 2.94 4.25 -10.63
CA THR A 30 2.03 5.38 -10.56
C THR A 30 2.82 6.57 -10.03
N PHE A 31 3.15 7.49 -10.93
CA PHE A 31 3.85 8.72 -10.56
C PHE A 31 2.88 9.74 -9.99
N ILE A 32 3.33 10.48 -8.98
CA ILE A 32 2.62 11.64 -8.45
C ILE A 32 2.99 12.86 -9.31
N VAL A 33 2.02 13.38 -10.04
CA VAL A 33 2.12 14.62 -10.79
C VAL A 33 1.60 15.76 -9.92
N HIS A 34 2.52 16.63 -9.52
CA HIS A 34 2.17 17.91 -8.94
C HIS A 34 2.08 18.96 -10.05
N VAL A 35 0.88 19.48 -10.29
CA VAL A 35 0.64 20.46 -11.35
C VAL A 35 1.00 21.84 -10.83
N GLN A 36 2.04 22.45 -11.40
CA GLN A 36 2.41 23.83 -11.11
C GLN A 36 1.69 24.81 -12.05
N PRO A 37 1.37 26.02 -11.58
CA PRO A 37 0.82 27.06 -12.44
C PRO A 37 1.85 27.42 -13.52
N GLN A 38 1.46 27.28 -14.80
CA GLN A 38 2.24 27.79 -15.92
C GLN A 38 1.64 29.11 -16.42
N GLY A 39 2.48 29.97 -17.02
CA GLY A 39 2.06 31.28 -17.53
C GLY A 39 0.88 31.24 -18.52
N ASN A 40 0.67 30.11 -19.21
CA ASN A 40 -0.46 29.90 -20.14
C ASN A 40 -1.70 29.26 -19.49
N HIS A 41 -1.61 28.77 -18.26
CA HIS A 41 -2.71 28.11 -17.54
C HIS A 41 -2.77 28.61 -16.08
N PRO A 42 -3.34 29.80 -15.84
CA PRO A 42 -3.56 30.27 -14.48
C PRO A 42 -4.42 29.25 -13.74
N PHE A 43 -4.07 28.97 -12.48
CA PHE A 43 -4.78 28.01 -11.61
C PHE A 43 -4.69 26.53 -12.05
N ALA A 44 -3.65 26.13 -12.78
CA ALA A 44 -3.43 24.72 -13.11
C ALA A 44 -3.29 23.82 -11.87
N GLU A 45 -2.74 24.37 -10.79
CA GLU A 45 -2.74 23.76 -9.45
C GLU A 45 -4.13 23.37 -8.93
N LEU A 46 -5.19 24.01 -9.42
CA LEU A 46 -6.57 23.71 -9.02
C LEU A 46 -7.23 22.64 -9.89
N CYS A 47 -6.58 22.15 -10.96
CA CYS A 47 -7.17 21.21 -11.91
C CYS A 47 -8.51 21.70 -12.48
N GLY A 48 -8.54 22.97 -12.89
CA GLY A 48 -9.68 23.57 -13.58
C GLY A 48 -9.84 23.05 -15.01
N ASN A 49 -10.96 23.38 -15.65
CA ASN A 49 -11.22 22.96 -17.03
C ASN A 49 -10.11 23.45 -17.99
N GLY A 50 -9.61 22.56 -18.85
CA GLY A 50 -8.53 22.84 -19.80
C GLY A 50 -7.14 23.06 -19.17
N SER A 51 -6.97 22.92 -17.86
CA SER A 51 -5.69 23.13 -17.19
C SER A 51 -4.69 21.98 -17.32
N LEU A 52 -5.18 20.80 -17.72
CA LEU A 52 -4.36 19.60 -17.95
C LEU A 52 -4.12 19.35 -19.45
N ASP A 53 -4.55 20.27 -20.32
CA ASP A 53 -4.39 20.13 -21.77
C ASP A 53 -2.90 20.18 -22.12
N GLY A 54 -2.41 19.15 -22.83
CA GLY A 54 -1.00 19.01 -23.15
C GLY A 54 -0.10 18.51 -22.00
N VAL A 55 -0.68 18.14 -20.84
CA VAL A 55 0.03 17.50 -19.74
C VAL A 55 -0.22 15.99 -19.78
N ASP A 56 0.85 15.19 -19.82
CA ASP A 56 0.74 13.73 -19.71
C ASP A 56 0.38 13.32 -18.28
N VAL A 57 -0.92 13.18 -18.01
CA VAL A 57 -1.45 12.71 -16.72
C VAL A 57 -2.05 11.31 -16.79
N LYS A 58 -2.03 10.68 -17.96
CA LYS A 58 -2.68 9.38 -18.17
C LYS A 58 -2.05 8.32 -17.29
N GLY A 59 -2.87 7.65 -16.47
CA GLY A 59 -2.39 6.62 -15.54
C GLY A 59 -1.56 7.14 -14.36
N LYS A 60 -1.52 8.45 -14.12
CA LYS A 60 -0.76 9.08 -13.02
C LYS A 60 -1.70 9.61 -11.93
N ILE A 61 -1.18 9.80 -10.72
CA ILE A 61 -1.88 10.52 -9.65
C ILE A 61 -1.70 12.01 -9.89
N VAL A 62 -2.79 12.77 -9.93
CA VAL A 62 -2.73 14.23 -10.03
C VAL A 62 -3.06 14.85 -8.68
N LEU A 63 -2.15 15.64 -8.13
CA LEU A 63 -2.40 16.39 -6.90
C LEU A 63 -2.91 17.79 -7.24
N CYS A 64 -4.15 18.06 -6.86
CA CYS A 64 -4.79 19.36 -7.02
C CYS A 64 -4.88 20.07 -5.66
N VAL A 65 -4.47 21.35 -5.61
CA VAL A 65 -4.55 22.20 -4.43
C VAL A 65 -6.00 22.40 -4.00
N LEU A 66 -6.25 22.46 -2.69
CA LEU A 66 -7.57 22.80 -2.16
C LEU A 66 -7.92 24.26 -2.44
N GLY A 67 -9.18 24.53 -2.78
CA GLY A 67 -9.66 25.88 -3.07
C GLY A 67 -10.49 25.92 -4.35
N SER A 68 -11.13 27.06 -4.61
CA SER A 68 -12.13 27.17 -5.68
C SER A 68 -11.82 28.19 -6.76
N GLY A 69 -10.62 28.78 -6.74
CA GLY A 69 -10.20 29.79 -7.69
C GLY A 69 -11.02 31.09 -7.59
N PRO A 70 -10.75 32.07 -8.47
CA PRO A 70 -11.55 33.28 -8.57
C PRO A 70 -13.01 32.94 -8.90
N GLY A 71 -13.96 33.59 -8.23
CA GLY A 71 -15.40 33.34 -8.47
C GLY A 71 -15.96 32.05 -7.87
N ARG A 72 -15.16 31.26 -7.14
CA ARG A 72 -15.57 30.02 -6.45
C ARG A 72 -16.24 28.98 -7.36
N ASN A 73 -15.87 28.94 -8.64
CA ASN A 73 -16.46 28.03 -9.62
C ASN A 73 -15.72 26.68 -9.72
N ILE A 74 -14.53 26.53 -9.11
CA ILE A 74 -13.77 25.28 -9.16
C ILE A 74 -14.08 24.42 -7.93
N SER A 75 -15.17 23.66 -8.00
CA SER A 75 -15.58 22.76 -6.91
C SER A 75 -14.70 21.51 -6.84
N ARG A 76 -14.62 20.85 -5.67
CA ARG A 76 -13.91 19.56 -5.52
C ARG A 76 -14.39 18.50 -6.52
N ILE A 77 -15.69 18.49 -6.82
CA ILE A 77 -16.30 17.58 -7.79
C ILE A 77 -15.78 17.88 -9.19
N LEU A 78 -15.72 19.17 -9.58
CA LEU A 78 -15.20 19.58 -10.88
C LEU A 78 -13.74 19.15 -11.06
N LYS A 79 -12.90 19.33 -10.04
CA LYS A 79 -11.49 18.90 -10.09
C LYS A 79 -11.36 17.41 -10.37
N GLY A 80 -12.13 16.60 -9.64
CA GLY A 80 -12.17 15.14 -9.85
C GLY A 80 -12.63 14.78 -11.26
N ALA A 81 -13.65 15.46 -11.78
CA ALA A 81 -14.14 15.24 -13.14
C ALA A 81 -13.11 15.59 -14.22
N VAL A 82 -12.37 16.70 -14.06
CA VAL A 82 -11.31 17.11 -14.99
C VAL A 82 -10.18 16.08 -14.98
N VAL A 83 -9.67 15.70 -13.80
CA VAL A 83 -8.62 14.68 -13.66
C VAL A 83 -9.06 13.34 -14.28
N ALA A 84 -10.30 12.91 -14.01
CA ALA A 84 -10.88 11.70 -14.60
C ALA A 84 -10.93 11.77 -16.13
N SER A 85 -11.41 12.90 -16.68
CA SER A 85 -11.52 13.09 -18.13
C SER A 85 -10.16 13.13 -18.84
N ALA A 86 -9.11 13.56 -18.14
CA ALA A 86 -7.74 13.55 -18.64
C ALA A 86 -7.07 12.16 -18.58
N GLY A 87 -7.79 11.13 -18.08
CA GLY A 87 -7.29 9.76 -18.01
C GLY A 87 -6.34 9.48 -16.84
N ALA A 88 -6.28 10.39 -15.86
CA ALA A 88 -5.52 10.19 -14.63
C ALA A 88 -6.23 9.21 -13.69
N VAL A 89 -5.47 8.67 -12.74
CA VAL A 89 -5.98 7.72 -11.75
C VAL A 89 -6.87 8.47 -10.76
N THR A 90 -8.12 8.03 -10.64
CA THR A 90 -9.14 8.67 -9.80
C THR A 90 -9.31 8.01 -8.44
N VAL A 91 -8.95 6.73 -8.33
CA VAL A 91 -9.06 5.94 -7.11
C VAL A 91 -7.82 5.04 -7.00
N ILE A 92 -7.18 5.09 -5.85
CA ILE A 92 -6.05 4.23 -5.49
C ILE A 92 -6.39 3.60 -4.15
N PRO A 93 -6.52 2.27 -4.08
CA PRO A 93 -6.56 1.59 -2.80
C PRO A 93 -5.36 1.98 -1.92
N GLU A 94 -5.62 2.35 -0.67
CA GLU A 94 -4.58 2.73 0.31
C GLU A 94 -3.49 1.65 0.43
N SER A 95 -3.87 0.38 0.26
CA SER A 95 -2.97 -0.77 0.26
C SER A 95 -1.90 -0.74 -0.84
N MET A 96 -2.07 0.03 -1.91
CA MET A 96 -1.11 0.10 -3.02
C MET A 96 -0.02 1.16 -2.84
N LEU A 97 -0.16 2.11 -1.90
CA LEU A 97 0.84 3.15 -1.68
C LEU A 97 1.98 2.65 -0.80
N ASN A 98 3.23 2.93 -1.16
CA ASN A 98 4.39 2.58 -0.34
C ASN A 98 4.57 3.56 0.85
N TYR A 99 3.63 3.51 1.79
CA TYR A 99 3.60 4.38 2.96
C TYR A 99 4.01 3.62 4.23
N PRO A 100 4.69 4.27 5.20
CA PRO A 100 5.15 3.64 6.45
C PRO A 100 4.01 3.30 7.44
N SER A 101 2.75 3.47 7.03
CA SER A 101 1.59 3.02 7.78
C SER A 101 0.66 2.19 6.88
N ILE A 102 -0.12 1.32 7.53
CA ILE A 102 -1.05 0.41 6.86
C ILE A 102 -2.42 0.60 7.51
N SER A 103 -3.42 0.85 6.68
CA SER A 103 -4.83 0.92 7.04
C SER A 103 -5.60 -0.05 6.13
N VAL A 104 -6.43 -0.90 6.73
CA VAL A 104 -7.25 -1.87 5.99
C VAL A 104 -8.67 -1.86 6.54
N THR A 105 -9.64 -1.95 5.64
CA THR A 105 -11.06 -1.94 5.99
C THR A 105 -11.74 -3.15 5.36
N PHE A 106 -12.34 -4.01 6.19
CA PHE A 106 -13.17 -5.12 5.72
C PHE A 106 -14.62 -4.63 5.62
N GLN A 107 -15.13 -4.52 4.39
CA GLN A 107 -16.53 -4.17 4.16
C GLN A 107 -17.44 -5.31 4.61
N GLN A 108 -18.69 -4.99 4.96
CA GLN A 108 -19.65 -5.97 5.48
C GLN A 108 -20.02 -7.05 4.45
N THR A 109 -19.86 -6.75 3.16
CA THR A 109 -20.08 -7.67 2.03
C THR A 109 -18.81 -8.43 1.62
N TRP A 110 -17.69 -8.22 2.33
CA TRP A 110 -16.41 -8.86 2.01
C TRP A 110 -16.45 -10.36 2.27
N ASN A 111 -15.83 -11.14 1.40
CA ASN A 111 -15.64 -12.57 1.66
C ASN A 111 -14.60 -12.75 2.77
N TRP A 112 -15.05 -13.08 3.98
CA TRP A 112 -14.21 -13.20 5.18
C TRP A 112 -13.10 -14.25 5.09
N SER A 113 -13.19 -15.17 4.13
CA SER A 113 -12.12 -16.14 3.85
C SER A 113 -10.97 -15.54 3.04
N THR A 114 -11.15 -14.35 2.47
CA THR A 114 -10.13 -13.68 1.64
C THR A 114 -9.38 -12.64 2.47
N PRO A 115 -8.05 -12.74 2.62
CA PRO A 115 -7.28 -11.70 3.29
C PRO A 115 -7.15 -10.43 2.44
N ILE A 116 -6.84 -9.32 3.08
CA ILE A 116 -6.29 -8.14 2.40
C ILE A 116 -4.77 -8.27 2.40
N ILE A 117 -4.16 -8.17 1.21
CA ILE A 117 -2.71 -8.22 1.01
C ILE A 117 -2.21 -6.82 0.70
N VAL A 118 -1.23 -6.37 1.46
CA VAL A 118 -0.60 -5.05 1.34
C VAL A 118 0.86 -5.25 1.01
N GLN A 119 1.30 -4.82 -0.17
CA GLN A 119 2.70 -4.92 -0.59
C GLN A 119 3.45 -3.62 -0.29
N ARG A 120 4.66 -3.75 0.24
CA ARG A 120 5.55 -2.63 0.56
C ARG A 120 6.96 -2.92 0.07
N THR A 121 7.69 -1.87 -0.27
CA THR A 121 9.09 -1.94 -0.68
C THR A 121 9.92 -1.06 0.23
N VAL A 122 10.93 -1.64 0.85
CA VAL A 122 11.87 -0.92 1.72
C VAL A 122 13.24 -0.90 1.08
N LYS A 123 13.95 0.21 1.27
CA LYS A 123 15.32 0.41 0.82
C LYS A 123 16.23 0.44 2.04
N ASN A 124 17.27 -0.39 2.06
CA ASN A 124 18.26 -0.29 3.11
C ASN A 124 19.18 0.90 2.85
N VAL A 125 19.20 1.84 3.80
CA VAL A 125 20.06 3.03 3.79
C VAL A 125 21.14 2.96 4.89
N GLY A 126 21.19 1.85 5.63
CA GLY A 126 22.20 1.58 6.65
C GLY A 126 23.37 0.76 6.13
N GLU A 127 24.14 0.20 7.06
CA GLU A 127 25.28 -0.66 6.76
C GLU A 127 24.84 -2.01 6.16
N VAL A 128 25.77 -2.63 5.41
CA VAL A 128 25.59 -3.95 4.82
C VAL A 128 26.79 -4.85 5.11
N PRO A 129 26.58 -6.17 5.29
CA PRO A 129 25.29 -6.86 5.24
C PRO A 129 24.44 -6.60 6.48
N SER A 130 23.11 -6.55 6.30
CA SER A 130 22.16 -6.43 7.42
C SER A 130 20.93 -7.30 7.19
N ALA A 131 20.43 -7.89 8.28
CA ALA A 131 19.24 -8.72 8.30
C ALA A 131 18.22 -8.12 9.28
N TYR A 132 16.96 -8.08 8.86
CA TYR A 132 15.85 -7.58 9.67
C TYR A 132 14.72 -8.61 9.72
N TYR A 133 14.15 -8.82 10.90
CA TYR A 133 13.04 -9.72 11.17
C TYR A 133 11.76 -8.94 11.45
N ALA A 134 10.65 -9.40 10.87
CA ALA A 134 9.34 -8.82 11.10
C ALA A 134 8.84 -9.17 12.51
N ALA A 135 8.47 -8.15 13.29
CA ALA A 135 7.78 -8.30 14.56
C ALA A 135 6.44 -7.57 14.49
N VAL A 136 5.36 -8.26 14.86
CA VAL A 136 3.99 -7.70 14.85
C VAL A 136 3.49 -7.59 16.27
N ASP A 137 3.18 -6.38 16.70
CA ASP A 137 2.60 -6.09 18.01
C ASP A 137 1.10 -5.80 17.83
N LEU A 138 0.26 -6.74 18.24
CA LEU A 138 -1.19 -6.60 18.27
C LEU A 138 -1.69 -6.79 19.70
N LEU A 139 -2.60 -5.92 20.13
CA LEU A 139 -3.24 -6.01 21.46
C LEU A 139 -4.56 -6.78 21.43
N ASP A 140 -4.95 -7.30 20.27
CA ASP A 140 -6.26 -7.86 19.99
C ASP A 140 -6.12 -9.06 19.04
N ASP A 141 -6.96 -10.09 19.23
CA ASP A 141 -6.93 -11.33 18.46
C ASP A 141 -8.07 -11.47 17.43
N ASP A 142 -8.91 -10.43 17.28
CA ASP A 142 -9.95 -10.33 16.25
C ASP A 142 -9.38 -10.17 14.83
N VAL A 143 -8.08 -9.93 14.70
CA VAL A 143 -7.34 -9.87 13.44
C VAL A 143 -6.09 -10.73 13.52
N ILE A 144 -5.77 -11.40 12.42
CA ILE A 144 -4.50 -12.10 12.24
C ILE A 144 -3.69 -11.33 11.19
N VAL A 145 -2.43 -11.04 11.51
CA VAL A 145 -1.49 -10.38 10.60
C VAL A 145 -0.30 -11.29 10.37
N GLY A 146 0.01 -11.55 9.10
CA GLY A 146 1.22 -12.26 8.66
C GLY A 146 2.10 -11.36 7.80
N VAL A 147 3.41 -11.60 7.81
CA VAL A 147 4.39 -10.88 6.99
C VAL A 147 5.22 -11.87 6.19
N TYR A 148 5.38 -11.63 4.88
CA TYR A 148 6.15 -12.48 3.98
C TYR A 148 7.03 -11.67 3.02
N PRO A 149 8.34 -11.96 2.92
CA PRO A 149 9.09 -12.86 3.80
C PRO A 149 9.17 -12.32 5.23
N HIS A 150 9.39 -13.20 6.20
CA HIS A 150 9.55 -12.81 7.62
C HIS A 150 10.92 -12.15 7.88
N GLU A 151 11.90 -12.39 7.00
CA GLU A 151 13.25 -11.85 7.07
C GLU A 151 13.58 -11.10 5.77
N LEU A 152 14.21 -9.94 5.90
CA LEU A 152 14.77 -9.17 4.80
C LEU A 152 16.29 -9.09 4.94
N LEU A 153 17.00 -9.67 3.98
CA LEU A 153 18.47 -9.71 3.95
C LEU A 153 19.03 -8.75 2.91
N PHE A 154 19.73 -7.71 3.34
CA PHE A 154 20.37 -6.73 2.48
C PHE A 154 21.87 -6.98 2.41
N THR A 155 22.39 -7.27 1.22
CA THR A 155 23.81 -7.53 0.96
C THR A 155 24.52 -6.34 0.30
N GLU A 156 23.77 -5.43 -0.30
CA GLU A 156 24.29 -4.27 -1.03
C GLU A 156 23.70 -2.96 -0.51
N ALA A 157 24.51 -1.90 -0.51
CA ALA A 157 24.04 -0.57 -0.11
C ALA A 157 22.91 -0.12 -1.05
N ASN A 158 21.87 0.53 -0.51
CA ASN A 158 20.72 1.00 -1.27
C ASN A 158 19.87 -0.10 -1.93
N GLN A 159 20.08 -1.37 -1.57
CA GLN A 159 19.26 -2.47 -2.06
C GLN A 159 17.81 -2.33 -1.59
N GLU A 160 16.88 -2.58 -2.50
CA GLU A 160 15.44 -2.57 -2.23
C GLU A 160 14.92 -4.01 -2.12
N GLN A 161 13.99 -4.22 -1.18
CA GLN A 161 13.28 -5.48 -1.05
C GLN A 161 11.80 -5.26 -0.78
N SER A 162 10.98 -6.14 -1.37
CA SER A 162 9.53 -6.12 -1.20
C SER A 162 9.08 -7.15 -0.17
N PHE A 163 8.07 -6.80 0.60
CA PHE A 163 7.36 -7.71 1.50
C PHE A 163 5.85 -7.49 1.39
N LYS A 164 5.10 -8.48 1.84
CA LYS A 164 3.65 -8.49 1.88
C LYS A 164 3.19 -8.62 3.33
N VAL A 165 2.27 -7.74 3.73
CA VAL A 165 1.51 -7.83 4.97
C VAL A 165 0.14 -8.38 4.62
N ILE A 166 -0.22 -9.50 5.23
CA ILE A 166 -1.44 -10.23 4.94
C ILE A 166 -2.33 -10.15 6.18
N VAL A 167 -3.54 -9.62 6.02
CA VAL A 167 -4.46 -9.36 7.14
C VAL A 167 -5.72 -10.18 6.96
N TRP A 168 -6.04 -11.02 7.94
CA TRP A 168 -7.27 -11.81 8.00
C TRP A 168 -8.18 -11.31 9.12
N PRO A 169 -9.48 -11.08 8.87
CA PRO A 169 -10.45 -10.82 9.92
C PRO A 169 -10.87 -12.14 10.58
N ARG A 170 -10.91 -12.20 11.91
CA ARG A 170 -11.40 -13.38 12.66
C ARG A 170 -12.86 -13.24 13.05
N GLN A 171 -13.30 -12.03 13.36
CA GLN A 171 -14.67 -11.74 13.77
C GLN A 171 -15.30 -10.66 12.91
N ASN A 172 -16.63 -10.59 12.98
CA ASN A 172 -17.41 -9.56 12.31
C ASN A 172 -17.50 -8.31 13.20
N GLY A 173 -17.10 -7.14 12.68
CA GLY A 173 -17.71 -5.86 13.06
C GLY A 173 -16.79 -4.77 13.63
N GLY A 174 -17.04 -3.54 13.15
CA GLY A 174 -17.14 -2.24 13.85
C GLY A 174 -16.00 -1.70 14.72
N LYS A 175 -15.06 -2.53 15.17
CA LYS A 175 -13.99 -2.16 16.09
C LYS A 175 -12.75 -1.80 15.29
N VAL A 176 -12.19 -0.63 15.59
CA VAL A 176 -10.87 -0.24 15.08
C VAL A 176 -9.82 -0.92 15.95
N ILE A 177 -8.93 -1.66 15.31
CA ILE A 177 -7.80 -2.32 15.96
C ILE A 177 -6.53 -1.60 15.54
N GLN A 178 -5.65 -1.34 16.51
CA GLN A 178 -4.36 -0.70 16.28
C GLN A 178 -3.23 -1.65 16.71
N GLY A 179 -2.11 -1.55 16.02
CA GLY A 179 -0.92 -2.33 16.27
C GLY A 179 0.28 -1.75 15.55
N ALA A 180 1.41 -2.45 15.62
CA ALA A 180 2.64 -2.05 14.97
C ALA A 180 3.31 -3.21 14.24
N LEU A 181 3.91 -2.92 13.09
CA LEU A 181 4.89 -3.76 12.43
C LEU A 181 6.26 -3.12 12.64
N ARG A 182 7.20 -3.87 13.21
CA ARG A 182 8.60 -3.45 13.41
C ARG A 182 9.54 -4.35 12.64
N TRP A 183 10.58 -3.75 12.08
CA TRP A 183 11.72 -4.46 11.49
C TRP A 183 12.85 -4.44 12.50
N VAL A 184 13.08 -5.58 13.15
CA VAL A 184 14.05 -5.71 14.24
C VAL A 184 15.32 -6.37 13.70
N SER A 185 16.47 -5.83 14.02
CA SER A 185 17.78 -6.45 13.81
C SER A 185 18.51 -6.54 15.14
N ASP A 186 19.63 -7.25 15.18
CA ASP A 186 20.48 -7.30 16.38
C ASP A 186 21.01 -5.91 16.79
N MET A 187 20.96 -4.92 15.89
CA MET A 187 21.51 -3.56 16.11
C MET A 187 20.45 -2.44 16.09
N HIS A 188 19.22 -2.70 15.64
CA HIS A 188 18.15 -1.71 15.49
C HIS A 188 16.80 -2.32 15.88
N THR A 189 16.07 -1.66 16.78
CA THR A 189 14.72 -2.07 17.24
C THR A 189 13.61 -1.20 16.70
#